data_AF-A0A1H8WMT1-F1
#
_entry.id   AF-A0A1H8WMT1-F1
#
_cell.length_a   1.000
_cell.length_b   1.000
_cell.length_c   1.000
_cell.angle_alpha   90.00
_cell.angle_beta   90.00
_cell.angle_gamma   90.00
#
_symmetry.space_group_name_H-M   'P 1'
#
loop_
_entity.id
_entity.type
_entity.pdbx_description
1 polymer ?
#
loop_
_entity_poly.entity_id
_entity_poly.type
_entity_poly.pdbx_seq_one_letter_code
_entity_poly.pdbx_strand_id
1 'polypeptide(L)'
;MISPPWGLPESCLRRPAYDPATLLKICLNRVPSSRRLERETQHNIELMWLASRLMPDFKTLADFRKNNGPAIQATCAQFVVLCRRLNLFSKAVVAIDGSKLKAVNNRDKNFTVAKVEERLAQVEASIARYLAALDRADRQPSDVAEARTARITEKIAALSEQMKNRQAMRHQVSLTDPNARSMATSGRGTGIVGYNVQAAVDAEHELMVNHAVTNVGSDRAQLVPLGLLAQEATGCATLTVLADRSYLNGGRVPACEDTGLPPCVAKTLTRAATSSDSLQDKILFTMPRRTITLAPPAST
;
A
#
# COMPACT_ATOMS: atom_id res chain seq x y z
N MET A 1 46.20 -20.15 -12.10
CA MET A 1 45.82 -18.83 -11.55
C MET A 1 46.79 -17.82 -12.12
N ILE A 2 46.35 -17.01 -13.09
CA ILE A 2 47.19 -15.98 -13.70
C ILE A 2 46.98 -14.70 -12.89
N SER A 3 47.99 -14.27 -12.14
CA SER A 3 47.97 -13.02 -11.40
C SER A 3 47.98 -11.83 -12.37
N PRO A 4 47.24 -10.74 -12.10
CA PRO A 4 47.28 -9.55 -12.95
C PRO A 4 48.68 -8.90 -12.95
N PRO A 5 49.14 -8.34 -14.07
CA PRO A 5 50.51 -7.83 -14.25
C PRO A 5 50.85 -6.58 -13.42
N TRP A 6 49.91 -6.03 -12.65
CA TRP A 6 50.11 -4.85 -11.82
C TRP A 6 49.67 -5.21 -10.40
N GLY A 7 50.64 -5.36 -9.49
CA GLY A 7 50.48 -5.84 -8.10
C GLY A 7 49.68 -4.93 -7.18
N LEU A 8 48.48 -4.51 -7.59
CA LEU A 8 47.51 -3.83 -6.75
C LEU A 8 46.73 -4.88 -5.95
N PRO A 9 46.53 -4.68 -4.63
CA PRO A 9 45.70 -5.57 -3.83
C PRO A 9 44.26 -5.61 -4.39
N GLU A 10 43.57 -6.76 -4.30
CA GLU A 10 42.19 -6.93 -4.80
C GLU A 10 41.21 -5.86 -4.27
N SER A 11 41.52 -5.25 -3.13
CA SER A 11 40.79 -4.12 -2.55
C SER A 11 40.75 -2.88 -3.46
N CYS A 12 41.71 -2.71 -4.37
CA CYS A 12 41.77 -1.60 -5.33
C CYS A 12 40.89 -1.80 -6.58
N LEU A 13 40.37 -3.02 -6.81
CA LEU A 13 39.47 -3.32 -7.94
C LEU A 13 38.00 -3.03 -7.64
N ARG A 14 37.65 -2.68 -6.39
CA ARG A 14 36.30 -2.25 -6.02
C ARG A 14 36.17 -0.74 -6.18
N ARG A 15 35.13 -0.30 -6.89
CA ARG A 15 34.73 1.11 -6.89
C ARG A 15 34.50 1.56 -5.45
N PRO A 16 34.99 2.75 -5.04
CA PRO A 16 34.72 3.28 -3.72
C PRO A 16 33.20 3.40 -3.50
N ALA A 17 32.76 3.08 -2.29
CA ALA A 17 31.35 3.18 -1.95
C ALA A 17 30.88 4.65 -2.03
N TYR A 18 29.67 4.87 -2.52
CA TYR A 18 29.06 6.20 -2.50
C TYR A 18 28.84 6.66 -1.06
N ASP A 19 29.02 7.97 -0.81
CA ASP A 19 28.67 8.59 0.46
C ASP A 19 27.16 8.44 0.73
N PRO A 20 26.76 7.85 1.88
CA PRO A 20 25.36 7.74 2.29
C PRO A 20 24.59 9.06 2.24
N ALA A 21 25.22 10.19 2.53
CA ALA A 21 24.57 11.50 2.48
C ALA A 21 24.14 11.86 1.05
N THR A 22 24.97 11.54 0.05
CA THR A 22 24.64 11.76 -1.36
C THR A 22 23.52 10.83 -1.81
N LEU A 23 23.56 9.55 -1.43
CA LEU A 23 22.50 8.60 -1.75
C LEU A 23 21.15 9.03 -1.12
N LEU A 24 21.18 9.54 0.12
CA LEU A 24 20.00 10.06 0.80
C LEU A 24 19.39 11.26 0.05
N LYS A 25 20.22 12.25 -0.32
CA LYS A 25 19.79 13.41 -1.12
C LYS A 25 19.08 12.99 -2.40
N ILE A 26 19.67 12.04 -3.14
CA ILE A 26 19.07 11.51 -4.37
C ILE A 26 17.74 10.81 -4.06
N CYS A 27 17.69 10.01 -3.00
CA CYS A 27 16.51 9.21 -2.64
C CYS A 27 15.30 10.03 -2.18
N LEU A 28 15.52 11.21 -1.59
CA LEU A 28 14.47 12.13 -1.13
C LEU A 28 13.79 12.91 -2.26
N ASN A 29 14.22 12.73 -3.52
CA ASN A 29 13.53 13.32 -4.65
C ASN A 29 12.16 12.66 -4.90
N ARG A 30 11.28 13.37 -5.61
CA ARG A 30 9.89 12.97 -5.92
C ARG A 30 9.76 11.72 -6.82
N VAL A 31 10.85 11.02 -7.10
CA VAL A 31 10.88 9.87 -8.02
C VAL A 31 10.91 8.55 -7.23
N PRO A 32 9.80 7.77 -7.25
CA PRO A 32 9.72 6.54 -6.47
C PRO A 32 10.53 5.39 -7.08
N SER A 33 10.71 5.36 -8.41
CA SER A 33 11.43 4.27 -9.08
C SER A 33 12.94 4.48 -9.06
N SER A 34 13.70 3.53 -8.49
CA SER A 34 15.18 3.59 -8.51
C SER A 34 15.77 3.56 -9.92
N ARG A 35 15.12 2.86 -10.87
CA ARG A 35 15.54 2.86 -12.28
C ARG A 35 15.28 4.19 -12.97
N ARG A 36 14.18 4.85 -12.59
CA ARG A 36 13.92 6.20 -13.09
C ARG A 36 14.91 7.18 -12.47
N LEU A 37 15.14 7.12 -11.15
CA LEU A 37 16.15 7.94 -10.48
C LEU A 37 17.53 7.79 -11.11
N GLU A 38 17.97 6.57 -11.39
CA GLU A 38 19.22 6.32 -12.11
C GLU A 38 19.26 7.15 -13.41
N ARG A 39 18.24 7.06 -14.27
CA ARG A 39 18.18 7.88 -15.50
C ARG A 39 18.19 9.38 -15.18
N GLU A 40 17.40 9.82 -14.21
CA GLU A 40 17.29 11.24 -13.87
C GLU A 40 18.63 11.78 -13.34
N THR A 41 19.46 10.99 -12.64
CA THR A 41 20.81 11.43 -12.23
C THR A 41 21.77 11.66 -13.41
N GLN A 42 21.42 11.18 -14.61
CA GLN A 42 22.22 11.37 -15.83
C GLN A 42 21.67 12.48 -16.73
N HIS A 43 20.37 12.77 -16.65
CA HIS A 43 19.68 13.67 -17.59
C HIS A 43 19.17 14.96 -16.94
N ASN A 44 18.77 14.91 -15.67
CA ASN A 44 18.24 16.06 -14.97
C ASN A 44 19.38 16.86 -14.33
N ILE A 45 19.56 18.11 -14.79
CA ILE A 45 20.64 18.99 -14.36
C ILE A 45 20.62 19.26 -12.85
N GLU A 46 19.44 19.29 -12.23
CA GLU A 46 19.28 19.51 -10.79
C GLU A 46 19.83 18.31 -10.00
N LEU A 47 19.56 17.08 -10.47
CA LEU A 47 20.07 15.88 -9.84
C LEU A 47 21.56 15.68 -10.11
N MET A 48 22.03 16.04 -11.30
CA MET A 48 23.46 16.05 -11.60
C MET A 48 24.20 17.02 -10.67
N TRP A 49 23.62 18.18 -10.39
CA TRP A 49 24.19 19.13 -9.43
C TRP A 49 24.13 18.59 -8.00
N LEU A 50 22.96 18.10 -7.55
CA LEU A 50 22.74 17.57 -6.20
C LEU A 50 23.64 16.38 -5.88
N ALA A 51 23.85 15.50 -6.86
CA ALA A 51 24.71 14.32 -6.75
C ALA A 51 26.19 14.63 -7.01
N SER A 52 26.56 15.88 -7.30
CA SER A 52 27.92 16.25 -7.72
C SER A 52 28.42 15.39 -8.90
N ARG A 53 27.53 15.15 -9.87
CA ARG A 53 27.68 14.30 -11.06
C ARG A 53 27.93 12.81 -10.77
N LEU A 54 27.68 12.35 -9.54
CA LEU A 54 27.65 10.92 -9.25
C LEU A 54 26.41 10.29 -9.88
N MET A 55 26.61 9.13 -10.52
CA MET A 55 25.56 8.38 -11.24
C MET A 55 25.43 6.98 -10.61
N PRO A 56 24.85 6.86 -9.41
CA PRO A 56 24.61 5.56 -8.80
C PRO A 56 23.60 4.75 -9.64
N ASP A 57 23.87 3.45 -9.80
CA ASP A 57 22.96 2.56 -10.51
C ASP A 57 21.66 2.30 -9.72
N PHE A 58 20.63 1.79 -10.40
CA PHE A 58 19.34 1.54 -9.74
C PHE A 58 19.46 0.56 -8.57
N LYS A 59 20.43 -0.36 -8.60
CA LYS A 59 20.62 -1.39 -7.59
C LYS A 59 21.15 -0.78 -6.30
N THR A 60 22.17 0.08 -6.40
CA THR A 60 22.72 0.85 -5.28
C THR A 60 21.63 1.69 -4.61
N LEU A 61 20.82 2.40 -5.41
CA LEU A 61 19.71 3.19 -4.88
C LEU A 61 18.61 2.33 -4.22
N ALA A 62 18.27 1.19 -4.83
CA ALA A 62 17.28 0.27 -4.26
C ALA A 62 17.76 -0.38 -2.95
N ASP A 63 19.01 -0.85 -2.92
CA ASP A 63 19.62 -1.45 -1.73
C ASP A 63 19.77 -0.41 -0.62
N PHE A 64 20.15 0.83 -0.94
CA PHE A 64 20.20 1.93 0.03
C PHE A 64 18.83 2.18 0.67
N ARG A 65 17.76 2.31 -0.13
CA ARG A 65 16.39 2.50 0.38
C ARG A 65 15.91 1.33 1.22
N LYS A 66 16.21 0.09 0.78
CA LYS A 66 15.82 -1.14 1.49
C LYS A 66 16.51 -1.26 2.86
N ASN A 67 17.81 -0.97 2.91
CA ASN A 67 18.62 -1.21 4.09
C ASN A 67 18.56 -0.05 5.11
N ASN A 68 18.16 1.16 4.69
CA ASN A 68 18.18 2.37 5.52
C ASN A 68 16.79 2.97 5.78
N GLY A 69 15.71 2.18 5.65
CA GLY A 69 14.33 2.64 5.86
C GLY A 69 14.11 3.45 7.16
N PRO A 70 14.53 2.95 8.34
CA PRO A 70 14.40 3.69 9.60
C PRO A 70 15.14 5.03 9.61
N ALA A 71 16.33 5.10 8.99
CA ALA A 71 17.11 6.34 8.91
C ALA A 71 16.47 7.39 7.98
N ILE A 72 15.86 6.94 6.88
CA ILE A 72 15.09 7.81 5.98
C ILE A 72 13.88 8.38 6.72
N GLN A 73 13.15 7.54 7.45
CA GLN A 73 12.03 7.98 8.29
C GLN A 73 12.46 9.00 9.35
N ALA A 74 13.59 8.74 10.03
CA ALA A 74 14.14 9.67 11.02
C ALA A 74 14.52 11.03 10.39
N THR A 75 15.06 11.03 9.17
CA THR A 75 15.38 12.28 8.44
C THR A 75 14.11 13.06 8.09
N CYS A 76 13.06 12.38 7.62
CA CYS A 76 11.75 13.01 7.39
C CYS A 76 11.14 13.55 8.69
N ALA A 77 11.30 12.85 9.82
CA ALA A 77 10.84 13.34 11.12
C ALA A 77 11.59 14.62 11.54
N GLN A 78 12.90 14.70 11.32
CA GLN A 78 13.68 15.92 11.56
C GLN A 78 13.22 17.09 10.66
N PHE A 79 12.81 16.81 9.43
CA PHE A 79 12.21 17.82 8.55
C PHE A 79 10.91 18.39 9.13
N VAL A 80 10.03 17.53 9.68
CA VAL A 80 8.81 18.00 10.38
C VAL A 80 9.14 18.85 11.61
N VAL A 81 10.16 18.47 12.40
CA VAL A 81 10.65 19.29 13.51
C VAL A 81 11.16 20.65 13.04
N LEU A 82 11.85 20.71 11.91
CA LEU A 82 12.27 21.97 11.29
C LEU A 82 11.06 22.83 10.89
N CYS A 83 10.07 22.25 10.21
CA CYS A 83 8.82 22.94 9.85
C CYS A 83 8.11 23.51 11.09
N ARG A 84 8.10 22.77 12.20
CA ARG A 84 7.56 23.25 13.48
C ARG A 84 8.34 24.46 14.01
N ARG A 85 9.67 24.43 13.97
CA ARG A 85 10.52 25.57 14.40
C ARG A 85 10.33 26.81 13.53
N LEU A 86 9.98 26.62 12.26
CA LEU A 86 9.65 27.68 11.32
C LEU A 86 8.18 28.14 11.43
N ASN A 87 7.43 27.64 12.41
CA ASN A 87 6.01 27.94 12.63
C ASN A 87 5.10 27.62 11.43
N LEU A 88 5.44 26.61 10.62
CA LEU A 88 4.65 26.19 9.46
C LEU A 88 3.41 25.36 9.82
N PHE A 89 3.18 25.00 11.08
CA PHE A 89 1.99 24.25 11.51
C PHE A 89 1.07 25.07 12.41
N SER A 90 0.98 26.38 12.16
CA SER A 90 0.38 27.34 13.09
C SER A 90 -1.14 27.20 13.28
N LYS A 91 -1.87 26.69 12.28
CA LYS A 91 -3.34 26.62 12.30
C LYS A 91 -3.93 25.36 12.91
N ALA A 92 -3.11 24.37 13.28
CA ALA A 92 -3.56 23.11 13.90
C ALA A 92 -4.73 22.43 13.15
N VAL A 93 -4.73 22.49 11.81
CA VAL A 93 -5.71 21.79 10.95
C VAL A 93 -4.96 20.83 10.05
N VAL A 94 -5.37 19.56 10.05
CA VAL A 94 -4.76 18.50 9.23
C VAL A 94 -5.85 17.75 8.46
N ALA A 95 -5.58 17.46 7.19
CA ALA A 95 -6.38 16.58 6.37
C ALA A 95 -5.81 15.16 6.41
N ILE A 96 -6.68 14.18 6.63
CA ILE A 96 -6.35 12.75 6.59
C ILE A 96 -7.04 12.11 5.38
N ASP A 97 -6.24 11.41 4.57
CA ASP A 97 -6.73 10.65 3.43
C ASP A 97 -5.98 9.32 3.25
N GLY A 98 -6.66 8.37 2.61
CA GLY A 98 -6.29 6.98 2.49
C GLY A 98 -6.14 6.55 1.04
N SER A 99 -4.95 6.09 0.67
CA SER A 99 -4.61 5.64 -0.66
C SER A 99 -4.22 4.16 -0.67
N LYS A 100 -4.89 3.38 -1.53
CA LYS A 100 -4.61 1.95 -1.70
C LYS A 100 -3.47 1.77 -2.70
N LEU A 101 -2.32 1.28 -2.26
CA LEU A 101 -1.15 1.03 -3.10
C LEU A 101 -1.02 -0.44 -3.46
N LYS A 102 -0.78 -0.72 -4.75
CA LYS A 102 -0.58 -2.08 -5.25
C LYS A 102 0.71 -2.67 -4.70
N ALA A 103 0.64 -3.86 -4.12
CA ALA A 103 1.82 -4.64 -3.79
C ALA A 103 2.41 -5.33 -5.03
N VAL A 104 3.60 -5.91 -4.88
CA VAL A 104 4.18 -6.83 -5.87
C VAL A 104 3.50 -8.21 -5.71
N ASN A 105 2.19 -8.27 -5.92
CA ASN A 105 1.43 -9.51 -5.94
C ASN A 105 0.28 -9.43 -6.95
N ASN A 106 0.13 -10.47 -7.77
CA ASN A 106 -1.03 -10.57 -8.66
C ASN A 106 -2.26 -11.06 -7.87
N ARG A 107 -3.46 -10.63 -8.27
CA ARG A 107 -4.73 -11.07 -7.67
C ARG A 107 -4.92 -12.58 -7.73
N ASP A 108 -4.41 -13.22 -8.78
CA ASP A 108 -4.49 -14.67 -8.98
C ASP A 108 -3.52 -15.43 -8.06
N LYS A 109 -2.47 -14.74 -7.61
CA LYS A 109 -1.50 -15.24 -6.61
C LYS A 109 -1.88 -14.83 -5.19
N ASN A 110 -3.11 -14.38 -5.00
CA ASN A 110 -3.69 -14.08 -3.70
C ASN A 110 -4.89 -15.00 -3.45
N PHE A 111 -4.75 -15.86 -2.45
CA PHE A 111 -5.71 -16.87 -2.08
C PHE A 111 -6.43 -16.42 -0.81
N THR A 112 -7.68 -15.98 -0.97
CA THR A 112 -8.61 -15.77 0.15
C THR A 112 -9.30 -17.09 0.48
N VAL A 113 -9.86 -17.21 1.70
CA VAL A 113 -10.60 -18.42 2.13
C VAL A 113 -11.68 -18.79 1.10
N ALA A 114 -12.49 -17.82 0.68
CA ALA A 114 -13.52 -18.03 -0.34
C ALA A 114 -12.95 -18.52 -1.69
N LYS A 115 -11.81 -17.98 -2.15
CA LYS A 115 -11.15 -18.47 -3.39
C LYS A 115 -10.60 -19.88 -3.23
N VAL A 116 -10.14 -20.24 -2.03
CA VAL A 116 -9.67 -21.59 -1.74
C VAL A 116 -10.86 -22.56 -1.76
N GLU A 117 -11.97 -22.22 -1.11
CA GLU A 117 -13.21 -23.02 -1.12
C GLU A 117 -13.77 -23.22 -2.53
N GLU A 118 -13.89 -22.15 -3.32
CA GLU A 118 -14.33 -22.22 -4.72
C GLU A 118 -13.40 -23.12 -5.55
N ARG A 119 -12.08 -23.00 -5.34
CA ARG A 119 -11.11 -23.83 -6.04
C ARG A 119 -11.18 -25.29 -5.60
N LEU A 120 -11.43 -25.56 -4.32
CA LEU A 120 -11.63 -26.92 -3.80
C LEU A 120 -12.86 -27.56 -4.45
N ALA A 121 -14.01 -26.86 -4.49
CA ALA A 121 -15.21 -27.34 -5.16
C ALA A 121 -14.98 -27.63 -6.66
N GLN A 122 -14.21 -26.78 -7.35
CA GLN A 122 -13.85 -27.01 -8.76
C GLN A 122 -12.97 -28.26 -8.94
N VAL A 123 -12.05 -28.51 -8.02
CA VAL A 123 -11.19 -29.70 -8.06
C VAL A 123 -12.01 -30.95 -7.77
N GLU A 124 -12.89 -30.93 -6.77
CA GLU A 124 -13.82 -32.04 -6.47
C GLU A 124 -14.69 -32.38 -7.68
N ALA A 125 -15.28 -31.38 -8.35
CA ALA A 125 -16.05 -31.58 -9.57
C ALA A 125 -15.21 -32.17 -10.72
N SER A 126 -13.92 -31.84 -10.78
CA SER A 126 -12.99 -32.38 -11.78
C SER A 126 -12.63 -33.84 -11.47
N ILE A 127 -12.38 -34.17 -10.21
CA ILE A 127 -12.12 -35.54 -9.75
C ILE A 127 -13.35 -36.41 -10.01
N ALA A 128 -14.55 -35.95 -9.65
CA ALA A 128 -15.81 -36.67 -9.91
C ALA A 128 -15.99 -36.97 -11.42
N ARG A 129 -15.68 -36.00 -12.28
CA ARG A 129 -15.72 -36.18 -13.74
C ARG A 129 -14.71 -37.22 -14.22
N TYR A 130 -13.52 -37.23 -13.64
CA TYR A 130 -12.47 -38.20 -13.96
C TYR A 130 -12.79 -39.61 -13.48
N LEU A 131 -13.34 -39.76 -12.26
CA LEU A 131 -13.83 -41.04 -11.76
C LEU A 131 -14.94 -41.60 -12.67
N ALA A 132 -15.90 -40.78 -13.08
CA ALA A 132 -16.93 -41.20 -14.02
C ALA A 132 -16.38 -41.58 -15.42
N ALA A 133 -15.22 -41.04 -15.81
CA ALA A 133 -14.55 -41.43 -17.05
C ALA A 133 -13.81 -42.77 -16.90
N LEU A 134 -13.23 -43.05 -15.73
CA LEU A 134 -12.66 -44.36 -15.39
C LEU A 134 -13.76 -45.44 -15.41
N ASP A 135 -14.89 -45.20 -14.74
CA ASP A 135 -16.01 -46.15 -14.70
C ASP A 135 -16.54 -46.52 -16.10
N ARG A 136 -16.48 -45.59 -17.06
CA ARG A 136 -16.86 -45.86 -18.46
C ARG A 136 -15.80 -46.64 -19.21
N ALA A 137 -14.52 -46.35 -18.96
CA ALA A 137 -13.41 -47.06 -19.58
C ALA A 137 -13.38 -48.53 -19.11
N ASP A 138 -13.66 -48.80 -17.84
CA ASP A 138 -13.72 -50.15 -17.27
C ASP A 138 -14.85 -51.00 -17.89
N ARG A 139 -15.96 -50.36 -18.31
CA ARG A 139 -17.07 -51.05 -19.00
C ARG A 139 -16.77 -51.37 -20.47
N GLN A 140 -15.76 -50.75 -21.07
CA GLN A 140 -15.39 -50.93 -22.48
C GLN A 140 -13.86 -51.05 -22.60
N PRO A 141 -13.29 -52.20 -22.16
CA PRO A 141 -11.85 -52.39 -22.12
C PRO A 141 -11.24 -52.38 -23.53
N SER A 142 -10.15 -51.63 -23.70
CA SER A 142 -9.31 -51.57 -24.90
C SER A 142 -7.91 -51.04 -24.54
N ASP A 143 -6.88 -51.30 -25.34
CA ASP A 143 -5.52 -50.80 -25.10
C ASP A 143 -5.47 -49.26 -25.00
N VAL A 144 -6.34 -48.57 -25.74
CA VAL A 144 -6.51 -47.11 -25.67
C VAL A 144 -7.17 -46.68 -24.36
N ALA A 145 -8.03 -47.52 -23.78
CA ALA A 145 -8.65 -47.28 -22.48
C ALA A 145 -7.63 -47.40 -21.34
N GLU A 146 -6.72 -48.38 -21.38
CA GLU A 146 -5.68 -48.57 -20.36
C GLU A 146 -4.68 -47.39 -20.28
N ALA A 147 -4.21 -46.89 -21.43
CA ALA A 147 -3.35 -45.70 -21.46
C ALA A 147 -4.07 -44.44 -20.97
N ARG A 148 -5.40 -44.35 -21.19
CA ARG A 148 -6.23 -43.25 -20.69
C ARG A 148 -6.50 -43.34 -19.20
N THR A 149 -6.75 -44.53 -18.66
CA THR A 149 -6.98 -44.72 -17.22
C THR A 149 -5.74 -44.36 -16.41
N ALA A 150 -4.54 -44.79 -16.82
CA ALA A 150 -3.27 -44.40 -16.19
C ALA A 150 -3.05 -42.88 -16.15
N ARG A 151 -3.34 -42.18 -17.26
CA ARG A 151 -3.22 -40.71 -17.32
C ARG A 151 -4.26 -39.99 -16.44
N ILE A 152 -5.44 -40.58 -16.28
CA ILE A 152 -6.51 -40.02 -15.44
C ILE A 152 -6.19 -40.22 -13.96
N THR A 153 -5.68 -41.37 -13.55
CA THR A 153 -5.28 -41.64 -12.16
C THR A 153 -4.13 -40.74 -11.71
N GLU A 154 -3.11 -40.50 -12.55
CA GLU A 154 -2.06 -39.51 -12.27
C GLU A 154 -2.63 -38.10 -12.03
N LYS A 155 -3.62 -37.68 -12.84
CA LYS A 155 -4.28 -36.38 -12.67
C LYS A 155 -5.08 -36.30 -11.37
N ILE A 156 -5.78 -37.38 -10.99
CA ILE A 156 -6.52 -37.44 -9.72
C ILE A 156 -5.54 -37.34 -8.54
N ALA A 157 -4.42 -38.05 -8.58
CA ALA A 157 -3.39 -38.01 -7.54
C ALA A 157 -2.82 -36.58 -7.38
N ALA A 158 -2.41 -35.94 -8.48
CA ALA A 158 -1.89 -34.58 -8.48
C ALA A 158 -2.92 -33.55 -7.97
N LEU A 159 -4.19 -33.70 -8.35
CA LEU A 159 -5.27 -32.83 -7.89
C LEU A 159 -5.56 -33.02 -6.40
N SER A 160 -5.55 -34.27 -5.91
CA SER A 160 -5.79 -34.59 -4.50
C SER A 160 -4.68 -34.06 -3.59
N GLU A 161 -3.43 -34.13 -4.04
CA GLU A 161 -2.30 -33.52 -3.33
C GLU A 161 -2.41 -31.99 -3.28
N GLN A 162 -2.79 -31.37 -4.39
CA GLN A 162 -3.08 -29.93 -4.41
C GLN A 162 -4.24 -29.54 -3.48
N MET A 163 -5.26 -30.37 -3.31
CA MET A 163 -6.35 -30.12 -2.37
C MET A 163 -5.85 -30.10 -0.92
N LYS A 164 -5.06 -31.11 -0.53
CA LYS A 164 -4.49 -31.19 0.83
C LYS A 164 -3.67 -29.95 1.17
N ASN A 165 -2.80 -29.52 0.26
CA ASN A 165 -1.96 -28.33 0.47
C ASN A 165 -2.79 -27.04 0.58
N ARG A 166 -3.92 -26.94 -0.12
CA ARG A 166 -4.80 -25.76 -0.07
C ARG A 166 -5.72 -25.74 1.14
N GLN A 167 -6.23 -26.89 1.59
CA GLN A 167 -7.06 -27.00 2.81
C GLN A 167 -6.30 -26.60 4.08
N ALA A 168 -4.97 -26.74 4.10
CA ALA A 168 -4.15 -26.25 5.20
C ALA A 168 -4.12 -24.71 5.32
N MET A 169 -4.55 -23.96 4.28
CA MET A 169 -4.51 -22.50 4.28
C MET A 169 -5.75 -21.90 4.95
N ARG A 170 -5.63 -21.65 6.26
CA ARG A 170 -6.72 -21.09 7.11
C ARG A 170 -6.91 -19.57 7.01
N HIS A 171 -5.95 -18.84 6.43
CA HIS A 171 -5.97 -17.38 6.33
C HIS A 171 -5.69 -16.94 4.89
N GLN A 172 -5.96 -15.68 4.56
CA GLN A 172 -5.56 -15.13 3.27
C GLN A 172 -4.04 -15.24 3.09
N VAL A 173 -3.59 -15.86 1.99
CA VAL A 173 -2.18 -16.00 1.65
C VAL A 173 -1.87 -15.33 0.32
N SER A 174 -0.90 -14.43 0.35
CA SER A 174 -0.28 -13.81 -0.83
C SER A 174 1.05 -14.52 -1.11
N LEU A 175 1.25 -15.05 -2.32
CA LEU A 175 2.45 -15.86 -2.62
C LEU A 175 3.72 -15.03 -2.83
N THR A 176 3.61 -13.84 -3.42
CA THR A 176 4.79 -13.03 -3.78
C THR A 176 5.12 -11.99 -2.71
N ASP A 177 4.10 -11.43 -2.07
CA ASP A 177 4.24 -10.49 -0.96
C ASP A 177 3.36 -10.95 0.22
N PRO A 178 3.94 -11.67 1.21
CA PRO A 178 3.18 -12.27 2.31
C PRO A 178 2.36 -11.29 3.15
N ASN A 179 2.78 -10.02 3.20
CA ASN A 179 2.13 -8.99 4.00
C ASN A 179 0.99 -8.30 3.24
N ALA A 180 0.96 -8.38 1.91
CA ALA A 180 -0.10 -7.78 1.12
C ALA A 180 -1.48 -8.39 1.42
N ARG A 181 -2.51 -7.55 1.46
CA ARG A 181 -3.90 -7.97 1.70
C ARG A 181 -4.80 -7.54 0.55
N SER A 182 -5.94 -8.21 0.43
CA SER A 182 -6.92 -7.91 -0.62
C SER A 182 -7.82 -6.81 -0.09
N MET A 183 -7.96 -5.74 -0.86
CA MET A 183 -8.68 -4.54 -0.46
C MET A 183 -9.69 -4.19 -1.54
N ALA A 184 -10.93 -3.92 -1.12
CA ALA A 184 -11.96 -3.43 -2.03
C ALA A 184 -11.59 -2.03 -2.54
N THR A 185 -11.82 -1.76 -3.81
CA THR A 185 -11.78 -0.40 -4.38
C THR A 185 -13.14 -0.14 -5.03
N SER A 186 -13.44 1.12 -5.31
CA SER A 186 -14.76 1.59 -5.77
C SER A 186 -15.13 1.19 -7.22
N GLY A 187 -14.35 0.35 -7.91
CA GLY A 187 -14.65 -0.14 -9.27
C GLY A 187 -15.25 -1.56 -9.30
N ARG A 188 -16.06 -1.86 -10.32
CA ARG A 188 -16.63 -3.21 -10.54
C ARG A 188 -15.51 -4.22 -10.76
N GLY A 189 -15.37 -5.18 -9.85
CA GLY A 189 -14.36 -6.26 -9.94
C GLY A 189 -12.93 -5.83 -9.63
N THR A 190 -12.70 -4.64 -9.06
CA THR A 190 -11.36 -4.05 -8.92
C THR A 190 -10.72 -4.19 -7.54
N GLY A 191 -10.90 -5.29 -6.81
CA GLY A 191 -10.17 -5.48 -5.55
C GLY A 191 -8.64 -5.46 -5.77
N ILE A 192 -7.90 -4.57 -5.11
CA ILE A 192 -6.43 -4.52 -5.24
C ILE A 192 -5.80 -5.44 -4.20
N VAL A 193 -4.64 -6.05 -4.51
CA VAL A 193 -3.82 -6.73 -3.49
C VAL A 193 -2.66 -5.80 -3.18
N GLY A 194 -2.58 -5.35 -1.93
CA GLY A 194 -1.80 -4.18 -1.62
C GLY A 194 -1.82 -3.80 -0.15
N TYR A 195 -1.48 -2.52 0.06
CA TYR A 195 -1.42 -1.85 1.34
C TYR A 195 -2.32 -0.62 1.30
N ASN A 196 -2.83 -0.24 2.46
CA ASN A 196 -3.57 0.99 2.65
C ASN A 196 -2.65 2.01 3.32
N VAL A 197 -2.25 3.03 2.57
CA VAL A 197 -1.39 4.11 3.06
C VAL A 197 -2.26 5.27 3.47
N GLN A 198 -2.10 5.70 4.71
CA GLN A 198 -2.80 6.80 5.33
C GLN A 198 -1.82 7.97 5.43
N ALA A 199 -2.25 9.16 5.02
CA ALA A 199 -1.43 10.36 5.05
C ALA A 199 -2.14 11.46 5.85
N ALA A 200 -1.39 12.16 6.69
CA ALA A 200 -1.83 13.35 7.39
C ALA A 200 -1.09 14.56 6.80
N VAL A 201 -1.82 15.53 6.27
CA VAL A 201 -1.28 16.69 5.56
C VAL A 201 -1.79 17.97 6.21
N ASP A 202 -0.89 18.91 6.48
CA ASP A 202 -1.25 20.25 6.97
C ASP A 202 -2.11 20.99 5.94
N ALA A 203 -3.16 21.67 6.40
CA ALA A 203 -4.13 22.32 5.52
C ALA A 203 -3.66 23.67 4.96
N GLU A 204 -2.63 24.29 5.53
CA GLU A 204 -2.18 25.64 5.13
C GLU A 204 -1.04 25.59 4.11
N HIS A 205 -0.02 24.79 4.39
CA HIS A 205 1.19 24.69 3.58
C HIS A 205 1.28 23.39 2.79
N GLU A 206 0.26 22.53 2.87
CA GLU A 206 0.17 21.24 2.16
C GLU A 206 1.36 20.31 2.47
N LEU A 207 1.93 20.45 3.67
CA LEU A 207 3.07 19.66 4.12
C LEU A 207 2.60 18.36 4.74
N MET A 208 3.21 17.25 4.32
CA MET A 208 2.95 15.95 4.95
C MET A 208 3.51 15.94 6.37
N VAL A 209 2.63 15.78 7.35
CA VAL A 209 2.95 15.76 8.78
C VAL A 209 3.32 14.35 9.22
N ASN A 210 2.50 13.37 8.84
CA ASN A 210 2.73 11.97 9.20
C ASN A 210 2.10 11.02 8.18
N HIS A 211 2.49 9.74 8.23
CA HIS A 211 1.93 8.69 7.40
C HIS A 211 1.95 7.34 8.11
N ALA A 212 1.02 6.46 7.75
CA ALA A 212 0.98 5.09 8.23
C ALA A 212 0.67 4.12 7.09
N VAL A 213 1.33 2.97 7.08
CA VAL A 213 1.05 1.89 6.12
C VAL A 213 0.37 0.75 6.87
N THR A 214 -0.82 0.37 6.43
CA THR A 214 -1.63 -0.65 7.10
C THR A 214 -2.10 -1.73 6.13
N ASN A 215 -2.40 -2.90 6.69
CA ASN A 215 -3.00 -4.01 5.98
C ASN A 215 -4.54 -4.02 6.08
N VAL A 216 -5.12 -2.95 6.65
CA VAL A 216 -6.56 -2.82 6.85
C VAL A 216 -7.16 -2.12 5.63
N GLY A 217 -8.01 -2.82 4.88
CA GLY A 217 -8.58 -2.30 3.63
C GLY A 217 -9.62 -1.19 3.79
N SER A 218 -10.05 -0.89 5.03
CA SER A 218 -11.04 0.15 5.34
C SER A 218 -10.43 1.26 6.18
N ASP A 219 -10.85 2.49 5.87
CA ASP A 219 -10.36 3.72 6.48
C ASP A 219 -11.08 4.09 7.80
N ARG A 220 -12.22 3.44 8.09
CA ARG A 220 -13.10 3.66 9.26
C ARG A 220 -12.44 3.61 10.64
N ALA A 221 -11.27 3.01 10.74
CA ALA A 221 -10.53 2.83 11.99
C ALA A 221 -9.23 3.65 12.05
N GLN A 222 -8.91 4.40 10.99
CA GLN A 222 -7.59 5.00 10.79
C GLN A 222 -7.51 6.47 11.23
N LEU A 223 -8.64 7.15 11.43
CA LEU A 223 -8.67 8.58 11.80
C LEU A 223 -7.94 8.84 13.13
N VAL A 224 -8.35 8.19 14.23
CA VAL A 224 -7.76 8.43 15.56
C VAL A 224 -6.27 8.04 15.61
N PRO A 225 -5.84 6.83 15.17
CA PRO A 225 -4.42 6.46 15.23
C PRO A 225 -3.53 7.44 14.46
N LEU A 226 -3.93 7.85 13.25
CA LEU A 226 -3.13 8.79 12.46
C LEU A 226 -3.23 10.23 12.99
N GLY A 227 -4.38 10.63 13.53
CA GLY A 227 -4.58 11.93 14.16
C GLY A 227 -3.68 12.15 15.37
N LEU A 228 -3.54 11.14 16.25
CA LEU A 228 -2.62 11.19 17.40
C LEU A 228 -1.16 11.31 16.95
N LEU A 229 -0.76 10.56 15.92
CA LEU A 229 0.57 10.65 15.32
C LEU A 229 0.83 12.03 14.68
N ALA A 230 -0.20 12.65 14.11
CA ALA A 230 -0.11 14.01 13.57
C ALA A 230 0.00 15.05 14.70
N GLN A 231 -0.75 14.88 15.78
CA GLN A 231 -0.73 15.74 16.96
C GLN A 231 0.65 15.77 17.63
N GLU A 232 1.27 14.59 17.80
CA GLU A 232 2.64 14.47 18.31
C GLU A 232 3.65 15.17 17.39
N ALA A 233 3.51 14.96 16.07
CA ALA A 233 4.41 15.53 15.07
C ALA A 233 4.33 17.06 14.97
N THR A 234 3.12 17.63 15.01
CA THR A 234 2.92 19.10 15.02
C THR A 234 3.24 19.71 16.37
N GLY A 235 3.11 18.96 17.46
CA GLY A 235 3.23 19.46 18.83
C GLY A 235 2.04 20.31 19.29
N CYS A 236 0.90 20.22 18.59
CA CYS A 236 -0.31 20.94 18.96
C CYS A 236 -1.13 20.11 19.97
N ALA A 237 -1.56 20.72 21.08
CA ALA A 237 -2.39 20.01 22.06
C ALA A 237 -3.79 19.63 21.53
N THR A 238 -4.32 20.40 20.58
CA THR A 238 -5.56 20.09 19.86
C THR A 238 -5.33 20.22 18.37
N LEU A 239 -5.92 19.33 17.58
CA LEU A 239 -5.72 19.29 16.12
C LEU A 239 -7.05 19.00 15.44
N THR A 240 -7.54 19.93 14.63
CA THR A 240 -8.77 19.74 13.84
C THR A 240 -8.46 18.81 12.67
N VAL A 241 -9.20 17.71 12.55
CA VAL A 241 -8.95 16.67 11.56
C VAL A 241 -10.02 16.71 10.47
N LEU A 242 -9.65 17.09 9.25
CA LEU A 242 -10.51 16.96 8.07
C LEU A 242 -10.36 15.55 7.50
N ALA A 243 -11.45 14.84 7.26
CA ALA A 243 -11.38 13.53 6.62
C ALA A 243 -12.59 13.26 5.73
N ASP A 244 -12.40 12.38 4.75
CA ASP A 244 -13.47 11.96 3.86
C ASP A 244 -14.54 11.13 4.60
N ARG A 245 -15.67 10.90 3.93
CA ARG A 245 -16.78 10.13 4.50
C ARG A 245 -16.39 8.70 4.89
N SER A 246 -15.37 8.11 4.26
CA SER A 246 -14.98 6.72 4.50
C SER A 246 -14.42 6.50 5.90
N TYR A 247 -13.97 7.57 6.57
CA TYR A 247 -13.53 7.58 7.97
C TYR A 247 -14.68 7.64 8.99
N LEU A 248 -15.92 7.90 8.55
CA LEU A 248 -17.05 8.02 9.47
C LEU A 248 -17.39 6.66 10.10
N ASN A 249 -17.27 6.59 11.42
CA ASN A 249 -17.65 5.42 12.22
C ASN A 249 -18.39 5.88 13.48
N GLY A 250 -19.69 5.60 13.57
CA GLY A 250 -20.58 6.14 14.60
C GLY A 250 -20.13 5.87 16.04
N GLY A 251 -19.39 4.79 16.29
CA GLY A 251 -18.86 4.48 17.63
C GLY A 251 -17.51 5.12 17.97
N ARG A 252 -16.78 5.67 17.00
CA ARG A 252 -15.43 6.24 17.21
C ARG A 252 -15.38 7.75 17.23
N VAL A 253 -16.46 8.39 16.81
CA VAL A 253 -16.61 9.84 16.83
C VAL A 253 -16.49 10.41 18.26
N PRO A 254 -17.09 9.81 19.32
CA PRO A 254 -16.86 10.25 20.70
C PRO A 254 -15.40 10.11 21.16
N ALA A 255 -14.73 9.02 20.75
CA ALA A 255 -13.32 8.80 21.09
C ALA A 255 -12.37 9.85 20.48
N CYS A 256 -12.81 10.58 19.45
CA CYS A 256 -12.05 11.71 18.88
C CYS A 256 -12.16 12.96 19.77
N GLU A 257 -13.30 13.16 20.45
CA GLU A 257 -13.50 14.29 21.36
C GLU A 257 -12.64 14.15 22.61
N ASP A 258 -12.57 12.95 23.18
CA ASP A 258 -11.73 12.65 24.36
C ASP A 258 -10.21 12.76 24.10
N THR A 259 -9.80 12.76 22.83
CA THR A 259 -8.38 12.80 22.42
C THR A 259 -7.89 14.17 21.96
N GLY A 260 -8.75 15.19 21.98
CA GLY A 260 -8.40 16.54 21.49
C GLY A 260 -8.29 16.64 19.97
N LEU A 261 -8.95 15.72 19.25
CA LEU A 261 -8.94 15.60 17.79
C LEU A 261 -10.35 15.87 17.22
N PRO A 262 -10.87 17.11 17.26
CA PRO A 262 -12.20 17.39 16.72
C PRO A 262 -12.26 17.04 15.22
N PRO A 263 -13.06 16.02 14.82
CA PRO A 263 -13.06 15.56 13.43
C PRO A 263 -14.13 16.30 12.62
N CYS A 264 -13.78 16.74 11.42
CA CYS A 264 -14.68 17.32 10.43
C CYS A 264 -14.86 16.31 9.29
N VAL A 265 -15.96 15.56 9.33
CA VAL A 265 -16.26 14.48 8.37
C VAL A 265 -17.60 14.72 7.67
N ALA A 266 -17.68 14.46 6.37
CA ALA A 266 -18.91 14.66 5.59
C ALA A 266 -20.06 13.70 6.02
N LYS A 267 -21.27 14.24 6.20
CA LYS A 267 -22.47 13.48 6.62
C LYS A 267 -22.91 12.45 5.57
N THR A 268 -23.33 11.29 6.04
CA THR A 268 -24.07 10.33 5.21
C THR A 268 -25.56 10.69 5.22
N LEU A 269 -26.10 11.17 4.10
CA LEU A 269 -27.56 11.28 3.92
C LEU A 269 -28.13 9.89 3.60
N THR A 270 -28.38 9.07 4.61
CA THR A 270 -29.22 7.87 4.47
C THR A 270 -30.68 8.28 4.67
N ARG A 271 -31.58 7.82 3.78
CA ARG A 271 -33.04 8.11 3.75
C ARG A 271 -33.83 7.81 5.04
N ALA A 272 -33.19 7.31 6.09
CA ALA A 272 -33.80 6.94 7.38
C ALA A 272 -33.50 7.94 8.52
N ALA A 273 -32.75 9.02 8.27
CA ALA A 273 -32.44 10.02 9.31
C ALA A 273 -33.53 11.11 9.37
N THR A 274 -34.76 10.72 9.73
CA THR A 274 -35.83 11.61 10.19
C THR A 274 -36.07 11.34 11.67
N SER A 275 -35.08 11.64 12.51
CA SER A 275 -35.28 11.93 13.93
C SER A 275 -34.11 12.79 14.38
N SER A 276 -34.42 14.04 14.68
CA SER A 276 -33.50 15.10 15.06
C SER A 276 -33.29 15.06 16.58
N ASP A 277 -32.41 14.20 17.06
CA ASP A 277 -31.71 14.42 18.34
C ASP A 277 -30.62 13.36 18.59
N SER A 278 -29.47 13.45 17.90
CA SER A 278 -28.33 12.62 18.29
C SER A 278 -27.04 13.43 18.27
N LEU A 279 -26.14 13.12 19.21
CA LEU A 279 -24.80 13.72 19.38
C LEU A 279 -23.96 13.80 18.09
N GLN A 280 -24.35 13.07 17.04
CA GLN A 280 -23.76 13.12 15.70
C GLN A 280 -23.96 14.47 14.97
N ASP A 281 -24.95 15.27 15.36
CA ASP A 281 -25.20 16.58 14.74
C ASP A 281 -24.25 17.68 15.25
N LYS A 282 -23.55 17.47 16.38
CA LYS A 282 -22.62 18.46 16.95
C LYS A 282 -21.22 18.47 16.30
N ILE A 283 -20.90 17.44 15.53
CA ILE A 283 -19.57 17.22 14.92
C ILE A 283 -19.59 17.64 13.43
N LEU A 284 -20.60 18.45 13.09
CA LEU A 284 -21.04 18.66 11.73
C LEU A 284 -20.82 20.12 11.32
N PHE A 285 -19.64 20.43 10.79
CA PHE A 285 -19.49 21.66 10.01
C PHE A 285 -19.86 21.40 8.56
N THR A 286 -20.98 21.97 8.13
CA THR A 286 -21.26 22.13 6.70
C THR A 286 -20.35 23.24 6.21
N MET A 287 -19.35 22.92 5.38
CA MET A 287 -18.57 23.95 4.68
C MET A 287 -19.56 24.90 4.00
N PRO A 288 -19.55 26.22 4.28
CA PRO A 288 -20.36 27.14 3.51
C PRO A 288 -19.94 26.99 2.05
N ARG A 289 -20.92 26.79 1.15
CA ARG A 289 -20.69 26.74 -0.30
C ARG A 289 -20.03 28.04 -0.74
N ARG A 290 -18.70 28.09 -0.74
CA ARG A 290 -17.97 28.93 -1.68
C ARG A 290 -17.94 28.15 -2.98
N THR A 291 -18.89 28.49 -3.83
CA THR A 291 -18.81 28.21 -5.27
C THR A 291 -17.39 28.56 -5.72
N ILE A 292 -16.58 27.56 -6.04
CA ILE A 292 -15.39 27.77 -6.85
C ILE A 292 -15.94 28.03 -8.25
N THR A 293 -16.31 29.28 -8.50
CA THR A 293 -16.59 29.75 -9.84
C THR A 293 -15.23 29.81 -10.53
N LEU A 294 -14.92 28.80 -11.34
CA LEU A 294 -13.85 28.91 -12.32
C LEU A 294 -14.24 30.06 -13.26
N ALA A 295 -13.67 31.24 -13.04
CA ALA A 295 -13.76 32.31 -14.01
C ALA A 295 -12.98 31.87 -15.25
N PRO A 296 -13.56 31.94 -16.46
CA PRO A 296 -12.81 31.67 -17.68
C PRO A 296 -11.68 32.70 -17.86
N PRO A 297 -10.56 32.31 -18.49
CA PRO A 297 -9.42 33.21 -18.69
C PRO A 297 -9.83 34.41 -19.53
N ALA A 298 -9.49 35.60 -19.06
CA ALA A 298 -9.66 36.84 -19.80
C ALA A 298 -8.83 36.78 -21.10
N SER A 299 -9.52 36.97 -22.23
CA SER A 299 -8.89 37.19 -23.53
C SER A 299 -8.37 38.63 -23.59
N THR A 300 -7.04 38.77 -23.71
CA THR A 300 -6.37 39.92 -24.32
C THR A 300 -5.14 39.40 -25.03
#